data_AF-A0AAU9N4I0-F1
#
_entry.id   AF-A0AAU9N4I0-F1
#
_cell.length_a   1.000
_cell.length_b   1.000
_cell.length_c   1.000
_cell.angle_alpha   90.00
_cell.angle_beta   90.00
_cell.angle_gamma   90.00
#
_symmetry.space_group_name_H-M   'P 1'
#
loop_
_entity.id
_entity.type
_entity.pdbx_description
1 polymer ?
#
loop_
_entity_poly.entity_id
_entity_poly.type
_entity_poly.pdbx_seq_one_letter_code
_entity_poly.pdbx_strand_id
1 'polypeptide(L)'
;MLIPSSIRLEKKIARKCCGLPIAIKTMACSLRSKSKDTWKSALCRLENHDIKTVVGDVFKTSYENLHYKMTGDTFLLCGLFPEDFDIPTEDLLKYGWGLKLFKGVGTIREARYQLNACIERLIHTNFFDRK
;
A
#
# COMPACT_ATOMS: atom_id res chain seq x y z
N MET A 1 31.69 -3.44 -5.83
CA MET A 1 31.51 -3.65 -7.28
C MET A 1 30.19 -4.39 -7.50
N LEU A 2 29.11 -3.68 -7.86
CA LEU A 2 27.80 -4.31 -8.11
C LEU A 2 27.83 -4.95 -9.50
N ILE A 3 27.66 -6.28 -9.56
CA ILE A 3 27.71 -7.04 -10.80
C ILE A 3 26.45 -6.71 -11.64
N PRO A 4 26.56 -6.41 -12.95
CA PRO A 4 25.44 -6.02 -13.84
C PRO A 4 24.25 -6.98 -13.88
N SER A 5 24.45 -8.22 -13.42
CA SER A 5 23.44 -9.26 -13.40
C SER A 5 22.47 -9.17 -12.21
N SER A 6 22.80 -8.46 -11.12
CA SER A 6 21.88 -8.23 -9.98
C SER A 6 20.79 -7.22 -10.35
N ILE A 7 21.19 -6.11 -10.98
CA ILE A 7 20.30 -5.01 -11.40
C ILE A 7 19.20 -5.51 -12.35
N ARG A 8 19.50 -6.52 -13.19
CA ARG A 8 18.50 -7.12 -14.10
C ARG A 8 17.42 -7.93 -13.36
N LEU A 9 17.77 -8.62 -12.29
CA LEU A 9 16.83 -9.42 -11.49
C LEU A 9 15.93 -8.51 -10.66
N GLU A 10 16.52 -7.51 -9.99
CA GLU A 10 15.80 -6.49 -9.23
C GLU A 10 14.76 -5.78 -10.10
N LYS A 11 15.14 -5.34 -11.32
CA LYS A 11 14.22 -4.71 -12.27
C LYS A 11 13.09 -5.64 -12.73
N LYS A 12 13.36 -6.93 -12.91
CA LYS A 12 12.31 -7.90 -13.29
C LYS A 12 11.29 -8.09 -12.18
N ILE A 13 11.75 -8.24 -10.93
CA ILE A 13 10.87 -8.34 -9.77
C ILE A 13 10.08 -7.04 -9.59
N ALA A 14 10.71 -5.87 -9.68
CA ALA A 14 10.03 -4.58 -9.58
C ALA A 14 8.93 -4.40 -10.64
N ARG A 15 9.17 -4.83 -11.89
CA ARG A 15 8.14 -4.85 -12.95
C ARG A 15 6.99 -5.80 -12.63
N LYS A 16 7.27 -6.93 -11.98
CA LYS A 16 6.26 -7.90 -11.53
C LYS A 16 5.41 -7.38 -10.36
N CYS A 17 5.91 -6.39 -9.62
CA CYS A 17 5.16 -5.68 -8.58
C CYS A 17 4.20 -4.61 -9.14
N CYS A 18 4.01 -4.52 -10.46
CA CYS A 18 3.03 -3.63 -11.11
C CYS A 18 3.12 -2.14 -10.69
N GLY A 19 4.31 -1.66 -10.33
CA GLY A 19 4.50 -0.26 -9.91
C GLY A 19 4.03 0.04 -8.49
N LEU A 20 3.53 -0.94 -7.74
CA LEU A 20 3.04 -0.75 -6.37
C LEU A 20 4.20 -0.48 -5.40
N PRO A 21 4.30 0.72 -4.80
CA PRO A 21 5.41 1.07 -3.93
C PRO A 21 5.55 0.10 -2.75
N ILE A 22 4.44 -0.35 -2.18
CA ILE A 22 4.43 -1.30 -1.06
C ILE A 22 4.93 -2.69 -1.45
N ALA A 23 4.55 -3.20 -2.63
CA ALA A 23 5.02 -4.49 -3.11
C ALA A 23 6.51 -4.42 -3.48
N ILE A 24 6.94 -3.33 -4.12
CA ILE A 24 8.35 -3.10 -4.45
C ILE A 24 9.18 -3.00 -3.16
N LYS A 25 8.75 -2.18 -2.20
CA LYS A 25 9.44 -1.99 -0.92
C LYS A 25 9.52 -3.28 -0.11
N THR A 26 8.42 -4.03 -0.03
CA THR A 26 8.38 -5.32 0.66
C THR A 26 9.35 -6.32 0.03
N MET A 27 9.29 -6.50 -1.29
CA MET A 27 10.19 -7.41 -2.02
C MET A 27 11.66 -6.99 -1.90
N ALA A 28 11.94 -5.69 -2.02
CA ALA A 28 13.27 -5.14 -1.86
C ALA A 28 13.81 -5.37 -0.45
N CYS A 29 13.03 -5.08 0.60
CA CYS A 29 13.41 -5.30 1.99
C CYS A 29 13.64 -6.78 2.31
N SER A 30 12.76 -7.68 1.87
CA SER A 30 12.88 -9.12 2.11
C SER A 30 14.10 -9.75 1.41
N LEU A 31 14.53 -9.19 0.27
CA LEU A 31 15.61 -9.74 -0.56
C LEU A 31 16.94 -8.97 -0.46
N ARG A 32 16.97 -7.79 0.19
CA ARG A 32 18.12 -6.85 0.25
C ARG A 32 19.47 -7.47 0.61
N SER A 33 19.47 -8.53 1.41
CA SER A 33 20.69 -9.20 1.89
C SER A 33 20.72 -10.69 1.54
N LYS A 34 19.95 -11.12 0.54
CA LYS A 34 19.85 -12.52 0.11
C LYS A 34 20.72 -12.80 -1.12
N SER A 35 21.11 -14.06 -1.29
CA SER A 35 21.95 -14.51 -2.40
C SER A 35 21.23 -14.35 -3.74
N LYS A 36 21.99 -14.23 -4.82
CA LYS A 36 21.46 -14.11 -6.18
C LYS A 36 20.54 -15.28 -6.59
N ASP A 37 20.79 -16.48 -6.09
CA ASP A 37 19.92 -17.63 -6.35
C ASP A 37 18.60 -17.55 -5.57
N THR A 38 18.61 -16.90 -4.39
CA THR A 38 17.36 -16.56 -3.68
C THR A 38 16.53 -15.56 -4.49
N TRP A 39 17.16 -14.57 -5.13
CA TRP A 39 16.49 -13.64 -6.03
C TRP A 39 15.89 -14.35 -7.26
N LYS A 40 16.63 -15.28 -7.90
CA LYS A 40 16.10 -16.06 -9.03
C LYS A 40 14.93 -16.96 -8.60
N SER A 41 15.02 -17.58 -7.42
CA SER A 41 13.94 -18.40 -6.88
C SER A 41 12.69 -17.56 -6.60
N ALA A 42 12.83 -16.37 -6.01
CA ALA A 42 11.72 -15.43 -5.82
C ALA A 42 11.09 -15.00 -7.15
N LEU A 43 11.91 -14.69 -8.15
CA LEU A 43 11.43 -14.37 -9.49
C LEU A 43 10.70 -15.57 -10.14
N CYS A 44 11.24 -16.78 -10.05
CA CYS A 44 10.61 -18.00 -10.55
C CYS A 44 9.25 -18.25 -9.88
N ARG A 45 9.16 -18.04 -8.57
CA ARG A 45 7.87 -18.10 -7.83
C ARG A 45 6.88 -17.04 -8.32
N LEU A 46 7.33 -15.82 -8.57
CA LEU A 46 6.51 -14.74 -9.14
C LEU A 46 6.10 -14.98 -10.61
N GLU A 47 6.89 -15.75 -11.36
CA GLU A 47 6.59 -16.12 -12.74
C GLU A 47 5.62 -17.31 -12.81
N ASN A 48 5.67 -18.22 -11.82
CA ASN A 48 4.86 -19.45 -11.78
C ASN A 48 3.56 -19.32 -10.96
N HIS A 49 3.45 -18.36 -10.04
CA HIS A 49 2.19 -18.02 -9.40
C HIS A 49 1.48 -16.92 -10.20
N ASP A 50 0.14 -16.96 -10.19
CA ASP A 50 -0.63 -15.80 -10.64
C ASP A 50 -0.23 -14.61 -9.77
N ILE A 51 0.37 -13.60 -10.40
CA ILE A 51 0.84 -12.38 -9.74
C ILE A 51 -0.33 -11.73 -9.01
N LYS A 52 -1.57 -11.90 -9.51
CA LYS A 52 -2.78 -11.43 -8.80
C LYS A 52 -2.93 -12.08 -7.43
N THR A 53 -2.59 -13.36 -7.28
CA THR A 53 -2.63 -14.06 -5.99
C THR A 53 -1.54 -13.55 -5.06
N VAL A 54 -0.31 -13.41 -5.53
CA VAL A 54 0.80 -12.92 -4.69
C VAL A 54 0.59 -11.46 -4.28
N VAL A 55 0.17 -10.62 -5.22
CA VAL A 55 -0.18 -9.21 -4.98
C VAL A 55 -1.39 -9.13 -4.05
N GLY A 56 -2.41 -9.95 -4.26
CA GLY A 56 -3.58 -10.06 -3.38
C GLY A 56 -3.21 -10.43 -1.94
N ASP A 57 -2.33 -11.42 -1.74
CA ASP A 57 -1.87 -11.85 -0.41
C ASP A 57 -1.04 -10.77 0.28
N VAL A 58 -0.19 -10.07 -0.46
CA VAL A 58 0.59 -8.93 0.06
C VAL A 58 -0.34 -7.79 0.44
N PHE A 59 -1.29 -7.41 -0.41
CA PHE A 59 -2.27 -6.38 -0.10
C PHE A 59 -3.14 -6.74 1.10
N LYS A 60 -3.63 -7.98 1.15
CA LYS A 60 -4.43 -8.48 2.26
C LYS A 60 -3.65 -8.39 3.56
N THR A 61 -2.42 -8.87 3.57
CA THR A 61 -1.54 -8.80 4.75
C THR A 61 -1.26 -7.35 5.16
N SER A 62 -0.94 -6.48 4.20
CA SER A 62 -0.69 -5.06 4.47
C SER A 62 -1.95 -4.32 4.97
N TYR A 63 -3.14 -4.70 4.48
CA TYR A 63 -4.42 -4.17 4.94
C TYR A 63 -4.77 -4.68 6.34
N GLU A 64 -4.58 -5.96 6.63
CA GLU A 64 -4.78 -6.56 7.97
C GLU A 64 -3.81 -5.97 9.00
N ASN A 65 -2.61 -5.55 8.59
CA ASN A 65 -1.64 -4.84 9.43
C ASN A 65 -2.01 -3.37 9.72
N LEU A 66 -3.07 -2.83 9.11
CA LEU A 66 -3.62 -1.54 9.53
C LEU A 66 -4.29 -1.73 10.91
N HIS A 67 -3.50 -1.60 11.97
CA HIS A 67 -3.90 -1.80 13.37
C HIS A 67 -5.16 -1.01 13.82
N TYR A 68 -5.60 -0.03 13.02
CA TYR A 68 -6.79 0.76 13.30
C TYR A 68 -7.85 0.53 12.23
N LYS A 69 -8.99 -0.05 12.63
CA LYS A 69 -10.17 -0.29 11.78
C LYS A 69 -10.54 0.94 10.95
N MET A 70 -10.53 2.10 11.58
CA MET A 70 -10.86 3.38 10.93
C MET A 70 -9.89 3.76 9.82
N THR A 71 -8.59 3.44 9.97
CA THR A 71 -7.57 3.65 8.94
C THR A 71 -7.84 2.74 7.74
N GLY A 72 -8.22 1.48 7.99
CA GLY A 72 -8.63 0.53 6.95
C GLY A 72 -9.90 0.97 6.22
N ASP A 73 -10.92 1.39 6.97
CA ASP A 73 -12.16 1.93 6.39
C ASP A 73 -11.89 3.19 5.54
N THR A 74 -10.96 4.06 5.97
CA THR A 74 -10.51 5.23 5.21
C THR A 74 -9.77 4.82 3.92
N PHE A 75 -8.93 3.79 3.98
CA PHE A 75 -8.25 3.26 2.79
C PHE A 75 -9.24 2.71 1.76
N LEU A 76 -10.24 1.94 2.21
CA LEU A 76 -11.30 1.43 1.33
C LEU A 76 -12.11 2.57 0.70
N LEU A 77 -12.36 3.64 1.46
CA LEU A 77 -13.06 4.81 0.95
C LEU A 77 -12.31 5.47 -0.21
N CYS A 78 -10.97 5.48 -0.17
CA CYS A 78 -10.16 5.98 -1.29
C CYS A 78 -10.34 5.15 -2.57
N GLY A 79 -10.70 3.87 -2.46
CA GLY A 79 -10.99 2.99 -3.60
C GLY A 79 -12.28 3.34 -4.36
N LEU A 80 -13.09 4.30 -3.88
CA LEU A 80 -14.24 4.82 -4.62
C LEU A 80 -13.84 5.79 -5.73
N PHE A 81 -12.61 6.29 -5.70
CA PHE A 81 -12.10 7.23 -6.68
C PHE A 81 -11.34 6.50 -7.80
N PRO A 82 -11.28 7.07 -9.01
CA PRO A 82 -10.47 6.51 -10.09
C PRO A 82 -8.99 6.37 -9.69
N GLU A 83 -8.29 5.45 -10.36
CA GLU A 83 -6.84 5.29 -10.22
C GLU A 83 -6.10 6.62 -10.50
N ASP A 84 -5.06 6.90 -9.71
CA ASP A 84 -4.23 8.11 -9.77
C ASP A 84 -4.97 9.45 -9.59
N PHE A 85 -6.22 9.44 -9.13
CA PHE A 85 -6.96 10.66 -8.83
C PHE A 85 -6.42 11.35 -7.58
N ASP A 86 -6.17 12.66 -7.66
CA ASP A 86 -5.81 13.48 -6.49
C ASP A 86 -7.05 13.70 -5.62
N ILE A 87 -7.29 12.78 -4.69
CA ILE A 87 -8.50 12.75 -3.84
C ILE A 87 -8.49 13.96 -2.87
N PRO A 88 -9.50 14.86 -2.94
CA PRO A 88 -9.60 15.95 -1.98
C PRO A 88 -9.94 15.43 -0.57
N THR A 89 -9.20 15.91 0.44
CA THR A 89 -9.47 15.59 1.85
C THR A 89 -10.91 15.96 2.26
N GLU A 90 -11.47 17.02 1.69
CA GLU A 90 -12.86 17.42 1.95
C GLU A 90 -13.88 16.38 1.50
N ASP A 91 -13.62 15.69 0.39
CA ASP A 91 -14.55 14.70 -0.13
C ASP A 91 -14.48 13.41 0.70
N LEU A 92 -13.27 13.00 1.09
CA LEU A 92 -13.09 11.92 2.08
C LEU A 92 -13.79 12.24 3.41
N LEU A 93 -13.72 13.50 3.86
CA LEU A 93 -14.41 13.93 5.07
C LEU A 93 -15.93 13.85 4.93
N LYS A 94 -16.50 14.36 3.83
CA LYS A 94 -17.94 14.30 3.55
C LYS A 94 -18.44 12.85 3.50
N TYR A 95 -17.77 11.99 2.72
CA TYR A 95 -18.16 10.59 2.60
C TYR A 95 -17.98 9.84 3.92
N GLY A 96 -16.85 10.00 4.59
CA GLY A 96 -16.61 9.36 5.88
C GLY A 96 -17.61 9.80 6.96
N TRP A 97 -18.07 11.06 6.91
CA TRP A 97 -19.07 11.59 7.82
C TRP A 97 -20.44 10.99 7.55
N GLY A 98 -20.87 10.99 6.28
CA GLY A 98 -22.14 10.37 5.87
C GLY A 98 -22.20 8.87 6.18
N LEU A 99 -21.07 8.17 6.04
CA LEU A 99 -20.94 6.75 6.35
C LEU A 99 -20.69 6.45 7.84
N LYS A 100 -20.62 7.48 8.69
CA LYS A 100 -20.38 7.35 10.14
C LYS A 100 -19.09 6.58 10.48
N LEU A 101 -18.03 6.81 9.70
CA LEU A 101 -16.71 6.17 9.94
C LEU A 101 -16.01 6.73 11.18
N PHE A 102 -16.25 8.01 11.49
CA PHE A 102 -15.67 8.71 12.63
C PHE A 102 -16.44 8.34 13.92
N LYS A 103 -15.76 7.70 14.88
CA LYS A 103 -16.39 7.26 16.14
C LYS A 103 -16.14 8.29 17.25
N GLY A 104 -17.18 8.55 18.04
CA GLY A 104 -17.09 9.44 19.21
C GLY A 104 -16.87 10.90 18.88
N VAL A 105 -17.28 11.35 17.69
CA VAL A 105 -17.19 12.75 17.26
C VAL A 105 -18.59 13.37 17.23
N GLY A 106 -18.72 14.60 17.73
CA GLY A 106 -19.96 15.38 17.70
C GLY A 106 -19.96 16.46 16.62
N THR A 107 -18.78 16.78 16.06
CA THR A 107 -18.62 17.86 15.10
C THR A 107 -17.78 17.46 13.89
N ILE A 108 -18.02 18.12 12.75
CA ILE A 108 -17.24 17.92 11.52
C ILE A 108 -15.74 18.23 11.71
N ARG A 109 -15.43 19.15 12.64
CA ARG A 109 -14.06 19.51 12.99
C ARG A 109 -13.33 18.36 13.69
N GLU A 110 -14.00 17.65 14.61
CA GLU A 110 -13.43 16.48 15.27
C GLU A 110 -13.24 15.31 14.30
N ALA A 111 -14.19 15.09 13.39
CA ALA A 111 -14.04 14.11 12.31
C ALA A 111 -12.82 14.41 11.43
N ARG A 112 -12.59 15.69 11.10
CA ARG A 112 -11.41 16.10 10.34
C ARG A 112 -10.10 15.75 11.05
N TYR A 113 -10.01 15.94 12.37
CA TYR A 113 -8.81 15.52 13.12
C TYR A 113 -8.58 14.01 13.03
N GLN A 114 -9.64 13.22 13.18
CA GLN A 114 -9.54 11.77 13.05
C GLN A 114 -9.19 11.33 11.61
N LEU A 115 -9.75 11.99 10.58
CA LEU A 115 -9.42 11.74 9.18
C LEU A 115 -7.94 12.01 8.91
N ASN A 116 -7.44 13.17 9.34
CA ASN A 116 -6.04 13.54 9.16
C ASN A 116 -5.10 12.54 9.83
N ALA A 117 -5.45 12.07 11.04
CA ALA A 117 -4.68 11.03 11.71
C ALA A 117 -4.72 9.69 10.95
N CYS A 118 -5.82 9.35 10.26
CA CYS A 118 -5.88 8.18 9.38
C CYS A 118 -4.99 8.36 8.14
N ILE A 119 -5.04 9.52 7.49
CA ILE A 119 -4.21 9.85 6.32
C ILE A 119 -2.72 9.78 6.71
N GLU A 120 -2.32 10.36 7.84
CA GLU A 120 -0.94 10.28 8.34
C GLU A 120 -0.47 8.84 8.56
N ARG A 121 -1.33 8.00 9.15
CA ARG A 121 -1.04 6.56 9.31
C ARG A 121 -0.88 5.87 7.96
N LEU A 122 -1.76 6.15 7.00
CA LEU A 122 -1.71 5.56 5.66
C LEU A 122 -0.42 5.93 4.91
N ILE A 123 0.01 7.19 5.01
CA ILE A 123 1.30 7.66 4.49
C ILE A 123 2.44 6.91 5.18
N HIS A 124 2.43 6.81 6.51
CA HIS A 124 3.49 6.15 7.27
C HIS A 124 3.59 4.64 6.97
N THR A 125 2.49 4.00 6.58
CA THR A 125 2.45 2.59 6.16
C THR A 125 2.89 2.35 4.70
N ASN A 126 3.31 3.38 3.96
CA ASN A 126 3.68 3.35 2.53
C ASN A 126 2.52 3.02 1.57
N PHE A 127 1.28 3.35 1.95
CA PHE A 127 0.11 3.20 1.07
C PHE A 127 -0.22 4.46 0.26
N PHE A 128 0.28 5.64 0.67
CA PHE A 128 0.13 6.90 -0.05
C PHE A 128 1.48 7.61 -0.18
N ASP A 129 1.77 8.17 -1.34
CA ASP A 129 2.80 9.18 -1.52
C ASP A 129 2.13 10.57 -1.46
N ARG A 130 2.66 11.49 -0.63
CA ARG A 130 2.28 12.91 -0.74
C ARG A 130 2.94 13.48 -2.00
N LYS A 131 2.13 13.90 -2.97
CA LYS A 131 2.56 14.93 -3.91
C LYS A 131 2.56 16.29 -3.24
#